data_AF-A0A2M8DU92-F1
#
_entry.id   AF-A0A2M8DU92-F1
#
_cell.length_a   1.000
_cell.length_b   1.000
_cell.length_c   1.000
_cell.angle_alpha   90.00
_cell.angle_beta   90.00
_cell.angle_gamma   90.00
#
_symmetry.space_group_name_H-M   'P 1'
#
loop_
_entity.id
_entity.type
_entity.pdbx_description
1 polymer ?
#
loop_
_entity_poly.entity_id
_entity_poly.type
_entity_poly.pdbx_seq_one_letter_code
_entity_poly.pdbx_strand_id
1 'polypeptide(L)' 'MAIKVGINGFGRIGRMVFRAAAKDFPEIEVVAINDLLEPDYLAYMLK' A
#
# COMPACT_ATOMS: atom_id res chain seq x y z
N MET A 1 11.67 0.83 -16.00
CA MET A 1 10.21 0.59 -15.93
C MET A 1 9.91 0.11 -14.53
N ALA A 2 8.98 0.76 -13.81
CA ALA A 2 8.56 0.29 -12.50
C ALA A 2 7.55 -0.85 -12.62
N ILE A 3 7.61 -1.81 -11.71
CA ILE A 3 6.64 -2.90 -11.56
C ILE A 3 5.41 -2.29 -10.87
N LYS A 4 4.28 -2.26 -11.58
CA LYS A 4 3.03 -1.72 -11.06
C LYS A 4 2.31 -2.77 -10.23
N VAL A 5 2.00 -2.45 -8.99
CA VAL A 5 1.38 -3.37 -8.03
C VAL A 5 0.11 -2.77 -7.45
N GLY A 6 -0.94 -3.58 -7.36
CA GLY A 6 -2.12 -3.29 -6.54
C GLY A 6 -2.09 -4.09 -5.24
N ILE A 7 -2.51 -3.47 -4.13
CA ILE A 7 -2.64 -4.16 -2.83
C ILE A 7 -4.12 -4.42 -2.57
N ASN A 8 -4.52 -5.69 -2.47
CA ASN A 8 -5.87 -6.08 -2.08
C ASN A 8 -5.89 -6.55 -0.62
N GLY A 9 -6.49 -5.74 0.26
CA GLY A 9 -6.44 -5.88 1.72
C GLY A 9 -5.36 -4.99 2.34
N PHE A 10 -5.75 -3.79 2.78
CA PHE A 10 -4.91 -2.77 3.43
C PHE A 10 -4.94 -2.82 4.96
N GLY A 11 -5.08 -4.03 5.49
CA GLY A 11 -4.91 -4.34 6.90
C GLY A 11 -3.45 -4.31 7.36
N ARG A 12 -3.12 -5.07 8.41
CA ARG A 12 -1.77 -5.08 9.03
C ARG A 12 -0.66 -5.38 8.01
N ILE A 13 -0.80 -6.43 7.22
CA ILE A 13 0.22 -6.85 6.25
C ILE A 13 0.29 -5.89 5.06
N GLY A 14 -0.86 -5.51 4.50
CA GLY A 14 -0.91 -4.59 3.35
C GLY A 14 -0.18 -3.26 3.62
N ARG A 15 -0.35 -2.69 4.82
CA ARG A 15 0.37 -1.46 5.21
C ARG A 15 1.87 -1.68 5.40
N MET A 16 2.30 -2.83 5.94
CA MET A 16 3.73 -3.15 6.05
C MET A 16 4.37 -3.33 4.67
N VAL A 17 3.67 -4.00 3.75
CA VAL A 17 4.12 -4.15 2.35
C VAL A 17 4.22 -2.79 1.67
N PHE A 18 3.23 -1.91 1.83
CA PHE A 18 3.28 -0.55 1.29
C PHE A 18 4.47 0.25 1.82
N ARG A 19 4.73 0.20 3.13
CA ARG A 19 5.88 0.87 3.75
C ARG A 19 7.21 0.32 3.24
N ALA A 20 7.34 -1.00 3.11
CA ALA A 20 8.53 -1.64 2.58
C ALA A 20 8.74 -1.27 1.10
N ALA A 21 7.70 -1.35 0.27
CA ALA A 21 7.75 -0.97 -1.15
C ALA A 21 8.24 0.49 -1.31
N ALA A 22 7.68 1.42 -0.53
CA ALA A 22 8.05 2.83 -0.60
C ALA A 22 9.48 3.14 -0.10
N LYS A 23 10.03 2.31 0.79
CA LYS A 23 11.33 2.55 1.43
C LYS A 23 12.47 1.80 0.77
N ASP A 24 12.27 0.52 0.47
CA ASP A 24 13.33 -0.44 0.17
C ASP A 24 13.29 -0.94 -1.29
N PHE A 25 12.19 -0.72 -2.03
CA PHE A 25 11.99 -1.25 -3.39
C PHE A 25 11.58 -0.15 -4.39
N PRO A 26 12.51 0.73 -4.81
CA PRO A 26 12.21 1.85 -5.72
C PRO A 26 11.73 1.42 -7.12
N GLU A 27 11.92 0.16 -7.49
CA GLU A 27 11.39 -0.44 -8.71
C GLU A 27 9.91 -0.80 -8.62
N ILE A 28 9.29 -0.75 -7.43
CA ILE A 28 7.87 -1.04 -7.22
C ILE A 28 7.07 0.26 -7.14
N GLU A 29 6.04 0.36 -7.97
CA GLU A 29 5.05 1.43 -7.95
C GLU A 29 3.71 0.86 -7.47
N VAL A 30 3.27 1.21 -6.25
CA VAL A 30 1.93 0.85 -5.78
C VAL A 30 0.91 1.78 -6.42
N VAL A 31 0.10 1.26 -7.34
CA VAL A 31 -0.82 2.06 -8.17
C VAL A 31 -2.25 2.07 -7.65
N ALA A 32 -2.63 1.11 -6.81
CA ALA A 32 -3.97 1.02 -6.24
C ALA A 32 -3.97 0.25 -4.93
N ILE A 33 -4.90 0.61 -4.06
CA ILE A 33 -5.21 -0.10 -2.82
C ILE A 33 -6.71 -0.37 -2.80
N ASN A 34 -7.09 -1.61 -2.49
CA ASN A 34 -8.48 -2.02 -2.28
C ASN A 34 -8.65 -2.52 -0.84
N ASP A 35 -9.67 -2.03 -0.13
CA ASP A 35 -10.08 -2.50 1.20
C ASP A 35 -11.58 -2.24 1.40
N LEU A 36 -12.14 -2.64 2.54
CA LEU A 36 -13.54 -2.43 2.91
C LEU A 36 -13.76 -1.11 3.68
N LEU A 37 -12.67 -0.42 4.04
CA LEU A 37 -12.69 0.79 4.84
C LEU A 37 -12.51 2.05 3.98
N GLU A 38 -13.02 3.17 4.48
CA GLU A 38 -12.90 4.47 3.82
C GLU A 38 -11.43 4.95 3.74
N PRO A 39 -11.03 5.65 2.65
CA PRO A 39 -9.65 6.09 2.43
C PRO A 39 -9.05 6.91 3.59
N ASP A 40 -9.82 7.82 4.19
CA ASP A 40 -9.35 8.66 5.30
C ASP A 40 -8.96 7.82 6.52
N TYR A 41 -9.72 6.76 6.80
CA TYR A 41 -9.41 5.85 7.90
C TYR A 41 -8.20 4.98 7.59
N LEU A 42 -8.07 4.49 6.35
CA LEU A 42 -6.88 3.77 5.90
C LEU A 42 -5.62 4.64 5.98
N ALA A 43 -5.71 5.92 5.62
CA ALA A 43 -4.63 6.89 5.74
C ALA A 43 -4.25 7.14 7.21
N TYR A 44 -5.24 7.28 8.09
CA TYR A 44 -5.01 7.36 9.54
C TYR A 44 -4.28 6.12 10.08
N MET A 45 -4.69 4.92 9.67
CA MET A 45 -4.03 3.66 10.07
C MET A 45 -2.63 3.47 9.46
N LEU A 46 -2.34 4.18 8.36
CA LEU A 46 -1.04 4.16 7.68
C LEU A 46 -0.04 5.13 8.30
N LYS A 47 -0.48 6.19 8.98
CA LYS A 47 0.41 7.13 9.71
C LYS A 47 1.39 6.38 10.61
#